data_AF-A0A838UPR6-F1
#
_entry.id   AF-A0A838UPR6-F1
#
_cell.length_a   1.000
_cell.length_b   1.000
_cell.length_c   1.000
_cell.angle_alpha   90.00
_cell.angle_beta   90.00
_cell.angle_gamma   90.00
#
_symmetry.space_group_name_H-M   'P 1'
#
loop_
_entity.id
_entity.type
_entity.pdbx_description
1 polymer ?
#
loop_
_entity_poly.entity_id
_entity_poly.type
_entity_poly.pdbx_seq_one_letter_code
_entity_poly.pdbx_strand_id
1 'polypeptide(L)'
;MTPNNGSVRPVANPDDPPVRRPARTARGLRPAPYFPGLPGRGAIVEGQVFVVAFIFIAQLLIVTEALYELLSGRSRSLGWLALASLLGFIIAIVVWRWPRRSLEQ
;
A
#
# COMPACT_ATOMS: atom_id res chain seq x y z
N MET A 1 24.55 -45.29 37.94
CA MET A 1 23.17 -45.15 37.44
C MET A 1 22.43 -44.23 38.39
N THR A 2 22.43 -42.93 38.12
CA THR A 2 21.77 -41.91 38.94
C THR A 2 20.44 -41.52 38.30
N PRO A 3 19.32 -41.51 39.05
CA PRO A 3 18.03 -41.12 38.50
C PRO A 3 18.00 -39.61 38.27
N ASN A 4 17.58 -39.21 37.07
CA ASN A 4 17.45 -37.82 36.66
C ASN A 4 16.08 -37.29 37.13
N ASN A 5 16.08 -36.47 38.18
CA ASN A 5 14.92 -35.73 38.66
C ASN A 5 14.54 -34.62 37.67
N GLY A 6 13.87 -34.99 36.58
CA GLY A 6 13.18 -34.06 35.70
C GLY A 6 11.84 -33.66 36.33
N SER A 7 11.74 -32.43 36.81
CA SER A 7 10.51 -31.85 37.35
C SER A 7 9.38 -31.89 36.31
N VAL A 8 8.40 -32.77 36.50
CA VAL A 8 7.16 -32.83 35.73
C VAL A 8 6.37 -31.56 36.03
N ARG A 9 6.23 -30.67 35.05
CA ARG A 9 5.36 -29.51 35.18
C ARG A 9 3.90 -29.96 35.03
N PRO A 10 2.96 -29.47 35.86
CA PRO A 10 1.55 -29.80 35.70
C PRO A 10 1.07 -29.30 34.33
N VAL A 11 0.66 -30.23 33.48
CA VAL A 11 -0.10 -29.94 32.26
C VAL A 11 -1.56 -29.84 32.70
N ALA A 12 -2.21 -28.71 32.41
CA ALA A 12 -3.56 -28.42 32.89
C ALA A 12 -4.65 -29.29 32.23
N ASN A 13 -4.37 -29.86 31.05
CA ASN A 13 -5.28 -30.75 30.34
C ASN A 13 -4.51 -31.93 29.71
N PRO A 14 -4.76 -33.19 30.12
CA PRO A 14 -4.05 -34.37 29.60
C PRO A 14 -4.23 -34.59 28.09
N ASP A 15 -5.33 -34.09 27.53
CA ASP A 15 -5.69 -34.23 26.12
C ASP A 15 -5.17 -33.08 25.23
N ASP A 16 -4.48 -32.10 25.81
CA ASP A 16 -3.93 -31.01 24.99
C ASP A 16 -2.83 -31.56 24.07
N PRO A 17 -2.95 -31.35 22.74
CA PRO A 17 -1.89 -31.76 21.82
C PRO A 17 -0.60 -31.04 22.21
N PRO A 18 0.57 -31.70 22.10
CA PRO A 18 1.83 -31.14 22.54
C PRO A 18 2.09 -29.81 21.84
N VAL A 19 1.98 -28.71 22.60
CA VAL A 19 2.19 -27.36 22.08
C VAL A 19 3.68 -27.21 21.75
N ARG A 20 4.04 -27.46 20.49
CA ARG A 20 5.38 -27.14 19.96
C ARG A 20 5.57 -25.63 20.04
N ARG A 21 6.33 -25.19 21.03
CA ARG A 21 6.79 -23.79 21.07
C ARG A 21 7.60 -23.53 19.81
N PRO A 22 7.34 -22.44 19.06
CA PRO A 22 8.10 -22.12 17.87
C PRO A 22 9.59 -21.96 18.23
N ALA A 23 10.47 -22.42 17.35
CA ALA A 23 11.90 -22.36 17.56
C ALA A 23 12.33 -20.92 17.89
N ARG A 24 12.89 -20.71 19.08
CA ARG A 24 13.57 -19.46 19.45
C ARG A 24 14.82 -19.34 18.58
N THR A 25 14.69 -18.70 17.44
CA THR A 25 15.85 -18.16 16.72
C THR A 25 16.41 -16.99 17.53
N ALA A 26 17.73 -16.76 17.46
CA ALA A 26 18.48 -15.78 18.26
C ALA A 26 18.04 -14.30 18.11
N ARG A 27 16.93 -14.04 17.41
CA ARG A 27 16.41 -12.72 17.07
C ARG A 27 14.99 -12.43 17.56
N GLY A 28 14.48 -13.21 18.52
CA GLY A 28 13.15 -12.97 19.11
C GLY A 28 12.01 -13.59 18.30
N LEU A 29 10.80 -13.59 18.88
CA LEU A 29 9.60 -14.22 18.32
C LEU A 29 9.39 -13.78 16.86
N ARG A 30 9.21 -14.75 15.95
CA ARG A 30 8.69 -14.46 14.61
C ARG A 30 7.32 -13.79 14.77
N PRO A 31 7.11 -12.58 14.23
CA PRO A 31 5.79 -11.97 14.23
C PRO A 31 4.82 -12.82 13.40
N ALA A 32 3.55 -12.81 13.81
CA ALA A 32 2.41 -13.47 13.18
C ALA A 32 2.25 -13.04 11.69
N PRO A 33 1.47 -13.75 10.86
CA PRO A 33 1.27 -13.43 9.44
C PRO A 33 0.34 -12.21 9.27
N TYR A 34 0.79 -11.07 9.76
CA TYR A 34 0.50 -9.78 9.17
C TYR A 34 1.85 -9.30 8.64
N PHE A 35 1.97 -9.17 7.32
CA PHE A 35 3.04 -8.37 6.71
C PHE A 35 2.46 -6.96 6.45
N PRO A 36 2.39 -6.06 7.44
CA PRO A 36 2.17 -4.66 7.15
C PRO A 36 3.51 -4.10 6.66
N GLY A 37 3.75 -4.19 5.36
CA GLY A 37 4.78 -3.41 4.69
C GLY A 37 6.23 -3.76 5.04
N LEU A 38 7.01 -4.04 4.00
CA LEU A 38 8.38 -3.53 4.01
C LEU A 38 8.30 -2.02 4.34
N PRO A 39 8.94 -1.53 5.41
CA PRO A 39 8.65 -0.22 6.03
C PRO A 39 8.86 1.01 5.15
N GLY A 40 9.29 0.86 3.90
CA GLY A 40 9.32 1.92 2.89
C GLY A 40 8.39 1.69 1.69
N ARG A 41 8.16 0.46 1.25
CA ARG A 41 7.45 0.19 -0.02
C ARG A 41 5.94 0.37 0.08
N GLY A 42 5.33 0.00 1.21
CA GLY A 42 3.89 0.13 1.42
C GLY A 42 3.44 1.59 1.41
N ALA A 43 4.12 2.43 2.19
CA ALA A 43 3.83 3.87 2.28
C ALA A 43 4.03 4.60 0.93
N ILE A 44 5.02 4.20 0.13
CA ILE A 44 5.23 4.77 -1.23
C ILE A 44 4.07 4.40 -2.16
N VAL A 45 3.68 3.12 -2.19
CA VAL A 45 2.58 2.66 -3.06
C VAL A 45 1.25 3.29 -2.62
N GLU A 46 0.99 3.39 -1.32
CA GLU A 46 -0.21 4.06 -0.80
C GLU A 46 -0.25 5.54 -1.20
N GLY A 47 0.87 6.26 -1.06
CA GLY A 47 1.00 7.64 -1.53
C GLY A 47 0.78 7.77 -3.05
N GLN A 48 1.29 6.84 -3.84
CA GLN A 48 1.07 6.81 -5.29
C GLN A 48 -0.40 6.61 -5.64
N VAL A 49 -1.07 5.65 -4.99
CA VAL A 49 -2.51 5.40 -5.22
C VAL A 49 -3.31 6.64 -4.86
N PHE A 50 -3.01 7.29 -3.75
CA PHE A 50 -3.68 8.53 -3.34
C PHE A 50 -3.50 9.66 -4.37
N VAL A 51 -2.27 9.87 -4.86
CA VAL A 51 -1.99 10.90 -5.88
C VAL A 51 -2.70 10.59 -7.19
N VAL A 52 -2.69 9.34 -7.66
CA VAL A 52 -3.38 8.95 -8.89
C VAL A 52 -4.89 9.11 -8.74
N ALA A 53 -5.47 8.70 -7.61
CA ALA A 53 -6.90 8.87 -7.33
C ALA A 53 -7.30 10.36 -7.33
N PHE A 54 -6.49 11.22 -6.71
CA PHE A 54 -6.73 12.67 -6.70
C PHE A 54 -6.70 13.26 -8.12
N ILE A 55 -5.69 12.90 -8.92
CA ILE A 55 -5.60 13.35 -10.33
C ILE A 55 -6.83 12.87 -11.11
N PHE A 56 -7.25 11.62 -10.91
CA PHE A 56 -8.42 11.07 -11.59
C PHE A 56 -9.71 11.86 -11.28
N ILE A 57 -9.94 12.19 -10.00
CA ILE A 57 -11.09 13.02 -9.59
C ILE A 57 -11.00 14.41 -10.24
N ALA A 58 -9.84 15.05 -10.20
CA ALA A 58 -9.64 16.35 -10.82
C ALA A 58 -9.91 16.32 -12.33
N GLN A 59 -9.47 15.27 -13.03
CA GLN A 59 -9.75 15.08 -14.46
C GLN A 59 -11.23 14.90 -14.74
N LEU A 60 -11.93 14.14 -13.90
CA LEU A 60 -13.37 13.96 -14.03
C LEU A 60 -14.10 15.31 -13.95
N LEU A 61 -13.73 16.17 -13.00
CA LEU A 61 -14.29 17.51 -12.87
C LEU A 61 -13.98 18.39 -14.09
N ILE A 62 -12.74 18.38 -14.59
CA ILE A 62 -12.34 19.13 -15.79
C ILE A 62 -13.16 18.69 -17.00
N VAL A 63 -13.35 17.38 -17.18
CA VAL A 63 -14.16 16.85 -18.29
C VAL A 63 -15.63 17.24 -18.14
N THR A 64 -16.18 17.17 -16.93
CA THR A 64 -17.55 17.63 -16.66
C THR A 64 -17.72 19.10 -17.02
N GLU A 65 -16.78 19.95 -16.63
CA GLU A 65 -16.83 21.38 -16.95
C GLU A 65 -16.69 21.63 -18.46
N ALA A 66 -15.78 20.91 -19.13
CA ALA A 66 -15.62 21.01 -20.58
C ALA A 66 -16.90 20.61 -21.33
N LEU A 67 -17.56 19.54 -20.89
CA LEU A 67 -18.85 19.12 -21.45
C LEU A 67 -19.93 20.18 -21.20
N TYR A 68 -20.00 20.74 -19.99
CA TYR A 68 -20.94 21.80 -19.66
C TYR A 68 -20.72 23.05 -20.54
N GLU A 69 -19.47 23.44 -20.76
CA GLU A 69 -19.13 24.59 -21.59
C GLU A 69 -19.52 24.37 -23.05
N LEU A 70 -19.22 23.17 -23.59
CA LEU A 70 -19.61 22.76 -24.95
C LEU A 70 -21.12 22.76 -25.14
N LEU A 71 -21.88 22.22 -24.18
CA LEU A 71 -23.35 22.23 -24.21
C LEU A 71 -23.91 23.65 -24.12
N SER A 72 -23.21 24.55 -23.42
CA SER A 72 -23.59 25.95 -23.28
C SER A 72 -23.19 26.81 -24.49
N GLY A 73 -22.54 26.23 -25.50
CA GLY A 73 -22.05 26.95 -26.68
C GLY A 73 -20.92 27.93 -26.39
N ARG A 74 -20.29 27.83 -25.21
CA ARG A 74 -19.18 28.68 -24.78
C ARG A 74 -17.86 27.90 -24.94
N SER A 75 -16.82 28.55 -25.42
CA SER A 75 -15.53 27.92 -25.75
C SER A 75 -14.31 28.65 -25.20
N ARG A 76 -14.53 29.56 -24.25
CA ARG A 76 -13.49 30.45 -23.73
C ARG A 76 -12.51 29.71 -22.81
N SER A 77 -12.97 28.71 -22.07
CA SER A 77 -12.13 27.94 -21.13
C SER A 77 -11.70 26.57 -21.64
N LEU A 78 -12.23 26.08 -22.76
CA LEU A 78 -11.86 24.78 -23.34
C LEU A 78 -10.34 24.60 -23.54
N GLY A 79 -9.64 25.63 -24.02
CA GLY A 79 -8.19 25.59 -24.18
C GLY A 79 -7.44 25.42 -22.85
N TRP A 80 -7.90 26.10 -21.80
CA TRP A 80 -7.34 25.98 -20.45
C TRP A 80 -7.66 24.64 -19.81
N LEU A 81 -8.88 24.13 -20.00
CA LEU A 81 -9.30 22.80 -19.54
C LEU A 81 -8.47 21.69 -20.21
N ALA A 82 -8.22 21.81 -21.51
CA ALA A 82 -7.35 20.89 -22.24
C ALA A 82 -5.90 20.92 -21.71
N LEU A 83 -5.35 22.11 -21.45
CA LEU A 83 -4.00 22.25 -20.89
C LEU A 83 -3.89 21.66 -19.48
N ALA A 84 -4.87 21.96 -18.61
CA ALA A 84 -4.93 21.41 -17.26
C ALA A 84 -5.05 19.87 -17.29
N SER A 85 -5.87 19.33 -18.21
CA SER A 85 -6.00 17.90 -18.42
C SER A 85 -4.67 17.26 -18.87
N LEU A 86 -3.98 17.87 -19.84
CA LEU A 86 -2.68 17.40 -20.30
C LEU A 86 -1.64 17.37 -19.18
N LEU A 87 -1.57 18.42 -18.36
CA LEU A 87 -0.65 18.49 -17.23
C LEU A 87 -0.93 17.40 -16.19
N GLY A 88 -2.19 17.19 -15.83
CA GLY A 88 -2.57 16.11 -14.90
C GLY A 88 -2.17 14.73 -15.43
N PHE A 89 -2.33 14.50 -16.74
CA PHE A 89 -1.90 13.24 -17.37
C PHE A 89 -0.38 13.04 -17.33
N ILE A 90 0.40 14.09 -17.60
CA ILE A 90 1.87 14.04 -17.50
C ILE A 90 2.31 13.72 -16.06
N ILE A 91 1.70 14.37 -15.06
CA ILE A 91 2.01 14.12 -13.65
C ILE A 91 1.71 12.66 -13.30
N ALA A 92 0.57 12.11 -13.73
CA ALA A 92 0.22 10.72 -13.49
C ALA A 92 1.27 9.75 -14.09
N ILE A 93 1.78 10.03 -15.30
CA ILE A 93 2.85 9.22 -15.91
C ILE A 93 4.14 9.26 -15.09
N VAL A 94 4.52 10.44 -14.59
CA VAL A 94 5.73 10.60 -13.76
C VAL A 94 5.59 9.82 -12.46
N VAL A 95 4.45 9.95 -11.78
CA VAL A 95 4.14 9.23 -10.53
C VAL A 95 4.16 7.72 -10.76
N TRP A 96 3.58 7.25 -11.87
CA TRP A 96 3.57 5.83 -12.23
C TRP A 96 4.98 5.28 -12.56
N ARG A 97 5.85 6.09 -13.17
CA ARG A 97 7.24 5.70 -13.50
C ARG A 97 8.21 5.82 -12.33
N TRP A 98 7.87 6.57 -11.28
CA TRP A 98 8.71 6.79 -10.10
C TRP A 98 9.17 5.53 -9.34
N PRO A 99 8.34 4.50 -9.09
CA PRO A 99 8.74 3.36 -8.25
C PRO A 99 9.78 2.48 -8.94
N ARG A 100 9.93 2.59 -10.27
CA ARG A 100 10.91 1.82 -11.04
C ARG A 100 12.34 2.32 -10.83
N ARG A 101 12.55 3.62 -10.62
CA ARG A 101 13.90 4.19 -10.44
C ARG A 101 14.46 4.08 -9.03
N SER A 102 13.60 3.97 -8.03
CA SER A 102 14.02 3.90 -6.62
C SER A 102 14.47 2.50 -6.17
N LEU A 103 14.45 1.51 -7.07
CA LEU A 103 14.80 0.11 -6.79
C LEU A 103 16.10 -0.35 -7.47
N GLU A 104 16.72 0.50 -8.29
CA GLU A 104 17.96 0.21 -9.01
C GLU A 104 19.21 0.86 -8.35
N GLN A 105 19.04 1.50 -7.20
CA GLN A 105 20.12 1.99 -6.32
C GLN A 105 20.07 1.25 -4.99
#